data_AF-A0A2S3QTV2-F1
#
_entry.id   AF-A0A2S3QTV2-F1
#
_cell.length_a   1.000
_cell.length_b   1.000
_cell.length_c   1.000
_cell.angle_alpha   90.00
_cell.angle_beta   90.00
_cell.angle_gamma   90.00
#
_symmetry.space_group_name_H-M   'P 1'
#
loop_
_entity.id
_entity.type
_entity.pdbx_description
1 polymer ?
#
loop_
_entity_poly.entity_id
_entity_poly.type
_entity_poly.pdbx_seq_one_letter_code
_entity_poly.pdbx_strand_id
1 'polypeptide(L)'
;MRGASIKTLEAELLNLAKECRLYSRGKNQSLCLNRVAKTLESLTKSVDQSAISSDNPLTAREAEVLDLVFLGYTNKEIANALSISEKTIEYHMSSIFKKTQASKRTEAVTNALKFRWLVAS
;
A
#
# COMPACT_ATOMS: atom_id res chain seq x y z
N MET A 1 -13.74 14.68 -13.05
CA MET A 1 -14.26 14.77 -11.67
C MET A 1 -13.30 14.24 -10.58
N ARG A 2 -12.03 13.87 -10.87
CA ARG A 2 -11.09 13.32 -9.86
C ARG A 2 -10.21 14.36 -9.13
N GLY A 3 -10.36 15.65 -9.43
CA GLY A 3 -9.49 16.71 -8.91
C GLY A 3 -9.95 17.35 -7.59
N ALA A 4 -11.16 17.04 -7.10
CA ALA A 4 -11.69 17.61 -5.87
C ALA A 4 -11.07 16.96 -4.62
N SER A 5 -10.92 15.63 -4.58
CA SER A 5 -10.44 14.90 -3.40
C SER A 5 -9.04 15.30 -2.93
N ILE A 6 -8.11 15.61 -3.83
CA ILE A 6 -6.73 15.96 -3.44
C ILE A 6 -6.68 17.36 -2.82
N LYS A 7 -7.39 18.34 -3.39
CA LYS A 7 -7.43 19.71 -2.85
C LYS A 7 -8.18 19.76 -1.51
N THR A 8 -9.19 18.92 -1.32
CA THR A 8 -9.91 18.81 -0.05
C THR A 8 -9.03 18.17 1.03
N LEU A 9 -8.26 17.13 0.71
CA LEU A 9 -7.31 16.49 1.63
C LEU A 9 -6.16 17.42 2.04
N GLU A 10 -5.63 18.20 1.10
CA GLU A 10 -4.57 19.17 1.37
C GLU A 10 -5.06 20.29 2.29
N ALA A 11 -6.30 20.76 2.10
CA ALA A 11 -6.93 21.74 2.99
C ALA A 11 -7.22 21.16 4.39
N GLU A 12 -7.66 19.91 4.49
CA GLU A 12 -7.94 19.24 5.77
C GLU A 12 -6.66 18.98 6.58
N LEU A 13 -5.58 18.53 5.93
CA LEU A 13 -4.26 18.36 6.57
C LEU A 13 -3.71 19.69 7.10
N LEU A 14 -3.87 20.76 6.31
CA LEU A 14 -3.39 22.08 6.67
C LEU A 14 -4.22 22.70 7.81
N ASN A 15 -5.52 22.36 7.90
CA ASN A 15 -6.38 22.72 9.02
C ASN A 15 -6.02 21.96 10.31
N LEU A 16 -5.73 20.65 10.19
CA LEU A 16 -5.28 19.83 11.31
C LEU A 16 -3.93 20.32 11.87
N ALA A 17 -3.00 20.68 10.99
CA ALA A 17 -1.70 21.24 11.38
C ALA A 17 -1.82 22.63 12.03
N LYS A 18 -2.83 23.43 11.64
CA LYS A 18 -3.15 24.71 12.28
C LYS A 18 -3.76 24.52 13.67
N GLU A 19 -4.65 23.54 13.85
CA GLU A 19 -5.19 23.17 15.16
C GLU A 19 -4.08 22.68 16.11
N CYS A 20 -3.09 21.93 15.61
CA CYS A 20 -1.90 21.53 16.39
C CYS A 20 -1.00 22.71 16.80
N ARG A 21 -1.05 23.86 16.13
CA ARG A 21 -0.21 25.02 16.47
C ARG A 21 -0.75 25.81 17.68
N LEU A 22 -2.03 25.64 18.02
CA LEU A 22 -2.66 26.20 19.23
C LEU A 22 -2.42 25.33 20.49
N TYR A 23 -1.78 24.17 20.32
CA TYR A 23 -1.54 23.17 21.36
C TYR A 23 -0.67 23.67 22.54
N SER A 24 0.15 24.70 22.34
CA SER A 24 0.99 25.24 23.44
C SER A 24 0.24 26.17 24.41
N ARG A 25 -1.04 26.47 24.17
CA ARG A 25 -1.83 27.38 25.01
C ARG A 25 -3.11 26.72 25.53
N GLY A 26 -2.89 25.71 26.38
CA GLY A 26 -3.76 25.32 27.50
C GLY A 26 -5.27 25.35 27.29
N LYS A 27 -5.84 24.20 26.91
CA LYS A 27 -7.00 23.51 27.53
C LYS A 27 -7.48 22.44 26.55
N ASN A 28 -7.70 21.22 27.05
CA ASN A 28 -8.31 20.05 26.36
C ASN A 28 -7.43 19.25 25.38
N GLN A 29 -6.24 18.86 25.84
CA GLN A 29 -5.31 17.95 25.17
C GLN A 29 -5.94 16.60 24.76
N SER A 30 -6.91 16.08 25.54
CA SER A 30 -7.59 14.80 25.30
C SER A 30 -8.60 14.83 24.15
N LEU A 31 -9.16 16.00 23.82
CA LEU A 31 -10.14 16.16 22.75
C LEU A 31 -9.48 16.24 21.37
N CYS A 32 -8.31 16.88 21.28
CA CYS A 32 -7.53 16.94 20.04
C CYS A 32 -6.96 15.56 19.67
N LEU A 33 -6.37 14.84 20.64
CA LEU A 33 -5.85 13.49 20.43
C LEU A 33 -6.93 12.51 19.97
N ASN A 34 -8.13 12.57 20.57
CA ASN A 34 -9.26 11.74 20.14
C ASN A 34 -9.81 12.12 18.76
N ARG A 35 -9.84 13.42 18.41
CA ARG A 35 -10.22 13.84 17.06
C ARG A 35 -9.20 13.35 16.04
N VAL A 36 -7.91 13.61 16.25
CA VAL A 36 -6.84 13.16 15.35
C VAL A 36 -6.84 11.64 15.20
N ALA A 37 -7.01 10.88 16.29
CA ALA A 37 -7.12 9.43 16.24
C ALA A 37 -8.33 8.96 15.42
N LYS A 38 -9.51 9.55 15.63
CA LYS A 38 -10.72 9.23 14.84
C LYS A 38 -10.57 9.61 13.37
N THR A 39 -9.94 10.75 13.07
CA THR A 39 -9.69 11.16 11.69
C THR A 39 -8.70 10.20 11.03
N LEU A 40 -7.61 9.81 11.72
CA LEU A 40 -6.67 8.80 11.26
C LEU A 40 -7.36 7.45 11.00
N GLU A 41 -8.20 6.95 11.90
CA GLU A 41 -8.98 5.72 11.69
C GLU A 41 -9.91 5.80 10.48
N SER A 42 -10.55 6.96 10.25
CA SER A 42 -11.42 7.14 9.09
C SER A 42 -10.63 7.23 7.78
N LEU A 43 -9.45 7.83 7.83
CA LEU A 43 -8.54 7.94 6.68
C LEU A 43 -7.93 6.58 6.34
N THR A 44 -7.47 5.81 7.32
CA THR A 44 -6.94 4.45 7.07
C THR A 44 -8.00 3.53 6.50
N LYS A 45 -9.25 3.57 7.01
CA LYS A 45 -10.37 2.80 6.43
C LYS A 45 -10.71 3.18 5.00
N SER A 46 -10.53 4.45 4.62
CA SER A 46 -10.76 4.91 3.24
C SER A 46 -9.65 4.51 2.26
N VAL A 47 -8.42 4.32 2.77
CA VAL A 47 -7.26 3.85 2.00
C VAL A 47 -7.34 2.34 1.73
N ASP A 48 -7.91 1.56 2.65
CA ASP A 48 -7.87 0.10 2.61
C ASP A 48 -8.86 -0.54 1.61
N GLN A 49 -10.04 0.06 1.41
CA GLN A 49 -11.13 -0.57 0.63
C GLN A 49 -11.18 -0.20 -0.86
N SER A 50 -10.32 0.70 -1.34
CA SER A 50 -10.37 1.21 -2.72
C SER A 50 -9.10 1.02 -3.55
N ALA A 51 -8.07 0.37 -2.98
CA ALA A 51 -6.73 0.39 -3.56
C ALA A 51 -6.40 -0.80 -4.48
N ILE A 52 -6.95 -2.00 -4.25
CA ILE A 52 -6.66 -3.18 -5.08
C ILE A 52 -7.81 -3.38 -6.08
N SER A 53 -7.49 -3.41 -7.38
CA SER A 53 -8.51 -3.60 -8.42
C SER A 53 -9.16 -4.98 -8.32
N SER A 54 -10.48 -5.05 -8.53
CA SER A 54 -11.24 -6.31 -8.57
C SER A 54 -10.76 -7.27 -9.66
N ASP A 55 -10.10 -6.71 -10.68
CA ASP A 55 -9.56 -7.44 -11.83
C ASP A 55 -8.09 -7.87 -11.60
N ASN A 56 -7.64 -7.97 -10.34
CA ASN A 56 -6.31 -8.46 -10.04
C ASN A 56 -6.19 -9.95 -10.45
N PRO A 57 -5.35 -10.30 -11.45
CA PRO A 57 -5.21 -11.67 -11.91
C PRO A 57 -4.33 -12.52 -10.98
N LEU A 58 -3.64 -11.89 -10.02
CA LEU A 58 -2.74 -12.58 -9.09
C LEU A 58 -3.55 -13.32 -8.02
N THR A 59 -3.13 -14.54 -7.74
CA THR A 59 -3.58 -15.27 -6.56
C THR A 59 -3.01 -14.62 -5.29
N ALA A 60 -3.61 -14.91 -4.14
CA ALA A 60 -3.11 -14.42 -2.85
C ALA A 60 -1.61 -14.71 -2.67
N ARG A 61 -1.17 -15.93 -3.00
CA ARG A 61 0.23 -16.32 -2.86
C ARG A 61 1.16 -15.60 -3.84
N GLU A 62 0.70 -15.34 -5.05
CA GLU A 62 1.48 -14.57 -6.03
C GLU A 62 1.59 -13.09 -5.64
N ALA A 63 0.54 -12.51 -5.05
CA ALA A 63 0.58 -11.16 -4.50
C ALA A 63 1.60 -11.05 -3.36
N GLU A 64 1.56 -11.98 -2.39
CA GLU A 64 2.53 -12.04 -1.29
C GLU A 64 3.99 -12.14 -1.80
N VAL A 65 4.22 -12.98 -2.81
CA VAL A 65 5.56 -13.09 -3.43
C VAL A 65 5.94 -11.78 -4.10
N LEU A 66 5.03 -11.14 -4.83
CA LEU A 66 5.31 -9.89 -5.53
C LEU A 66 5.55 -8.71 -4.56
N ASP A 67 4.91 -8.71 -3.39
CA ASP A 67 5.17 -7.74 -2.32
C ASP A 67 6.60 -7.85 -1.80
N LEU A 68 7.08 -9.05 -1.53
CA LEU A 68 8.47 -9.27 -1.11
C LEU A 68 9.46 -8.89 -2.22
N VAL A 69 9.09 -9.14 -3.49
CA VAL A 69 9.88 -8.69 -4.65
C VAL A 69 9.95 -7.17 -4.73
N PHE A 70 8.84 -6.47 -4.45
CA PHE A 70 8.76 -5.00 -4.36
C PHE A 70 9.67 -4.47 -3.25
N LEU A 71 9.73 -5.14 -2.10
CA LEU A 71 10.64 -4.84 -0.99
C LEU A 71 12.12 -5.16 -1.30
N GLY A 72 12.43 -5.70 -2.48
CA GLY A 72 13.80 -5.96 -2.92
C GLY A 72 14.35 -7.34 -2.55
N TYR A 73 13.53 -8.23 -2.01
CA TYR A 73 13.99 -9.56 -1.59
C TYR A 73 14.40 -10.42 -2.80
N THR A 74 15.43 -11.24 -2.62
CA THR A 74 15.86 -12.26 -3.57
C THR A 74 14.99 -13.52 -3.47
N ASN A 75 14.98 -14.37 -4.50
CA ASN A 75 14.20 -15.62 -4.47
C ASN A 75 14.54 -16.50 -3.26
N LYS A 76 15.81 -16.50 -2.85
CA LYS A 76 16.30 -17.20 -1.66
C LYS A 76 15.74 -16.63 -0.36
N GLU A 77 15.74 -15.31 -0.21
CA GLU A 77 15.19 -14.65 0.98
C GLU A 77 13.67 -14.83 1.04
N ILE A 78 12.98 -14.75 -0.10
CA ILE A 78 11.54 -15.02 -0.20
C ILE A 78 11.24 -16.47 0.18
N ALA A 79 11.99 -17.43 -0.37
CA ALA A 79 11.86 -18.85 -0.06
C ALA A 79 11.99 -19.11 1.45
N ASN A 80 12.99 -18.50 2.08
CA ASN A 80 13.19 -18.57 3.53
C ASN A 80 12.04 -17.92 4.32
N ALA A 81 11.65 -16.69 3.96
CA ALA A 81 10.56 -15.97 4.62
C ALA A 81 9.23 -16.74 4.56
N LEU A 82 9.02 -17.46 3.45
CA LEU A 82 7.81 -18.20 3.15
C LEU A 82 7.90 -19.70 3.51
N SER A 83 9.04 -20.16 4.03
CA SER A 83 9.33 -21.56 4.37
C SER A 83 9.04 -22.55 3.23
N ILE A 84 9.42 -22.20 2.00
CA ILE A 84 9.26 -23.02 0.79
C ILE A 84 10.56 -23.05 -0.02
N SER A 85 10.63 -23.89 -1.04
CA SER A 85 11.85 -24.00 -1.87
C SER A 85 12.01 -22.82 -2.84
N GLU A 86 13.26 -22.47 -3.17
CA GLU A 86 13.55 -21.46 -4.22
C GLU A 86 12.90 -21.84 -5.56
N LYS A 87 12.86 -23.13 -5.89
CA LYS A 87 12.18 -23.64 -7.10
C LYS A 87 10.68 -23.35 -7.10
N THR A 88 10.03 -23.36 -5.94
CA THR A 88 8.62 -22.97 -5.80
C THR A 88 8.45 -21.47 -6.04
N ILE A 89 9.40 -20.64 -5.57
CA ILE A 89 9.40 -19.20 -5.87
C ILE A 89 9.60 -18.94 -7.36
N GLU A 90 10.49 -19.65 -8.04
CA GLU A 90 10.68 -19.55 -9.49
C GLU A 90 9.39 -19.88 -10.27
N TYR A 91 8.63 -20.87 -9.80
CA TYR A 91 7.32 -21.19 -10.36
C TYR A 91 6.33 -20.04 -10.17
N HIS A 92 6.21 -19.49 -8.95
CA HIS A 92 5.36 -18.33 -8.70
C HIS A 92 5.78 -17.12 -9.55
N MET A 93 7.07 -16.81 -9.63
CA MET A 93 7.62 -15.72 -10.45
C MET A 93 7.29 -15.89 -11.93
N SER A 94 7.38 -17.13 -12.45
CA SER A 94 7.00 -17.43 -13.84
C SER A 94 5.52 -17.19 -14.11
N SER A 95 4.65 -17.53 -13.15
CA SER A 95 3.21 -17.25 -13.25
C SER A 95 2.93 -15.75 -13.16
N ILE A 96 3.56 -15.05 -12.23
CA ILE A 96 3.47 -13.59 -12.06
C ILE A 96 3.86 -12.90 -13.37
N PHE A 97 5.00 -13.24 -13.97
CA PHE A 97 5.46 -12.64 -15.23
C PHE A 97 4.46 -12.78 -16.36
N LYS A 98 3.80 -13.94 -16.47
CA LYS A 98 2.73 -14.16 -17.47
C LYS A 98 1.53 -13.25 -17.19
N LYS A 99 1.10 -13.16 -15.93
CA LYS A 99 -0.07 -12.37 -15.52
C LYS A 99 0.17 -10.86 -15.60
N THR A 100 1.37 -10.41 -15.29
CA THR A 100 1.78 -9.00 -15.38
C THR A 100 2.32 -8.61 -16.75
N GLN A 101 2.40 -9.56 -17.70
CA GLN A 101 3.00 -9.38 -19.02
C GLN A 101 4.41 -8.77 -18.95
N ALA A 102 5.19 -9.19 -17.95
CA ALA A 102 6.52 -8.66 -17.69
C ALA A 102 7.59 -9.67 -18.08
N SER A 103 8.72 -9.18 -18.57
CA SER A 103 9.91 -10.00 -18.87
C SER A 103 10.93 -9.99 -17.73
N LYS A 104 10.84 -8.99 -16.83
CA LYS A 104 11.79 -8.80 -15.73
C LYS A 104 11.06 -8.52 -14.41
N ARG A 105 11.71 -8.82 -13.29
CA ARG A 105 11.15 -8.59 -11.94
C ARG A 105 10.72 -7.15 -11.69
N THR A 106 11.53 -6.17 -12.10
CA THR A 106 11.23 -4.74 -11.91
C THR A 106 10.04 -4.30 -12.76
N GLU A 107 9.88 -4.90 -13.94
CA GLU A 107 8.75 -4.65 -14.82
C GLU A 107 7.47 -5.26 -14.25
N ALA A 108 7.54 -6.46 -13.66
CA ALA A 108 6.40 -7.08 -12.99
C ALA A 108 5.84 -6.20 -11.86
N VAL A 109 6.75 -5.65 -11.04
CA VAL A 109 6.41 -4.69 -9.98
C VAL A 109 5.81 -3.41 -10.57
N THR A 110 6.47 -2.82 -11.58
CA THR A 110 6.00 -1.58 -12.23
C THR A 110 4.59 -1.75 -12.81
N ASN A 111 4.35 -2.88 -13.50
CA ASN A 111 3.05 -3.17 -14.09
C ASN A 111 1.99 -3.40 -13.00
N ALA A 112 2.32 -4.14 -11.94
CA ALA A 112 1.39 -4.34 -10.83
C ALA A 112 1.01 -3.03 -10.13
N LEU A 113 1.96 -2.11 -9.92
CA LEU A 113 1.68 -0.77 -9.38
C LEU A 113 0.80 0.05 -10.34
N LYS A 114 1.10 0.01 -11.66
CA LYS A 114 0.32 0.71 -12.69
C LYS A 114 -1.15 0.26 -12.72
N PHE A 115 -1.40 -1.04 -12.61
CA PHE A 115 -2.74 -1.63 -12.59
C PHE A 115 -3.38 -1.68 -11.20
N ARG A 116 -2.68 -1.18 -10.18
CA ARG A 116 -3.12 -1.20 -8.77
C ARG A 116 -3.43 -2.61 -8.27
N TRP A 117 -2.57 -3.55 -8.62
CA TRP A 117 -2.56 -4.91 -8.05
C TRP A 117 -1.67 -5.00 -6.81
N LEU A 118 -0.83 -3.98 -6.60
CA LEU A 118 0.09 -3.88 -5.49
C LEU A 118 0.01 -2.47 -4.91
N VAL A 119 0.06 -2.37 -3.58
CA VAL A 119 0.06 -1.10 -2.86
C VAL A 119 1.42 -0.97 -2.18
N ALA A 120 2.17 0.07 -2.53
CA ALA A 120 3.41 0.39 -1.83
C ALA A 120 3.06 0.72 -0.37
N SER A 121 3.42 -0.19 0.53
CA SER A 121 3.20 -0.07 1.99
C SER A 121 4.26 0.84 2.63
#